data_AF-A0A3D1CNB7-F1
#
_entry.id   AF-A0A3D1CNB7-F1
#
_cell.length_a   1.000
_cell.length_b   1.000
_cell.length_c   1.000
_cell.angle_alpha   90.00
_cell.angle_beta   90.00
_cell.angle_gamma   90.00
#
_symmetry.space_group_name_H-M   'P 1'
#
loop_
_entity.id
_entity.type
_entity.pdbx_description
1 polymer ?
#
loop_
_entity_poly.entity_id
_entity_poly.type
_entity_poly.pdbx_seq_one_letter_code
_entity_poly.pdbx_strand_id
1 'polypeptide(L)'
;DDDWLYGGTVNKIIETLAKGRQGMMPAHAELLTEEEVDGLVEFVLSNSAGEATEAQWKLYNEKGCVACHGADAKGIQQLGSANLSDKVWRFSGEPDEIRHTILHGVNAANDPKTRIAVMPAWNEKLAVRLEAEEYGDDPEEYYEGDETQRLSETEIKKLAVYVHQLGGGVE
;
A
#
# COMPACT_ATOMS: atom_id res chain seq x y z
N ASP A 1 16.41 -1.18 -0.31
CA ASP A 1 15.96 -1.69 -1.62
C ASP A 1 15.07 -0.62 -2.23
N ASP A 2 14.57 -0.88 -3.43
CA ASP A 2 13.69 0.01 -4.17
C ASP A 2 12.23 -0.53 -4.09
N ASP A 3 11.77 -0.96 -2.90
CA ASP A 3 10.40 -1.46 -2.72
C ASP A 3 9.40 -0.31 -2.49
N TRP A 4 8.47 -0.16 -3.42
CA TRP A 4 7.51 0.95 -3.44
C TRP A 4 6.07 0.43 -3.56
N LEU A 5 5.29 0.58 -2.49
CA LEU A 5 3.88 0.16 -2.45
C LEU A 5 3.01 0.78 -3.54
N TYR A 6 3.28 2.02 -3.94
CA TYR A 6 2.50 2.74 -4.95
C TYR A 6 3.34 3.14 -6.18
N GLY A 7 4.52 2.52 -6.34
CA GLY A 7 5.49 2.85 -7.39
C GLY A 7 6.44 3.99 -7.01
N GLY A 8 7.71 3.83 -7.40
CA GLY A 8 8.80 4.72 -6.98
C GLY A 8 9.19 5.80 -7.98
N THR A 9 8.54 5.90 -9.14
CA THR A 9 8.86 6.95 -10.12
C THR A 9 8.47 8.32 -9.58
N VAL A 10 9.17 9.38 -9.99
CA VAL A 10 8.86 10.77 -9.56
C VAL A 10 7.37 11.10 -9.77
N ASN A 11 6.78 10.69 -10.90
CA ASN A 11 5.36 10.92 -11.17
C ASN A 11 4.45 10.17 -10.19
N LYS A 12 4.78 8.92 -9.82
CA LYS A 12 4.00 8.16 -8.83
C LYS A 12 4.13 8.72 -7.41
N ILE A 13 5.28 9.30 -7.09
CA ILE A 13 5.48 10.01 -5.83
C ILE A 13 4.70 11.33 -5.81
N ILE A 14 4.70 12.11 -6.91
CA ILE A 14 3.84 13.30 -7.05
C ILE A 14 2.37 12.93 -6.84
N GLU A 15 1.90 11.88 -7.51
CA GLU A 15 0.52 11.40 -7.38
C GLU A 15 0.19 11.04 -5.92
N THR A 16 1.09 10.32 -5.26
CA THR A 16 0.96 9.93 -3.85
C THR A 16 0.93 11.13 -2.89
N LEU A 17 1.78 12.12 -3.12
CA LEU A 17 1.82 13.34 -2.30
C LEU A 17 0.58 14.22 -2.53
N ALA A 18 0.13 14.34 -3.78
CA ALA A 18 -1.03 15.15 -4.16
C ALA A 18 -2.34 14.52 -3.65
N LYS A 19 -2.64 13.29 -4.10
CA LYS A 19 -3.90 12.58 -3.84
C LYS A 19 -3.97 11.95 -2.44
N GLY A 20 -2.82 11.74 -1.80
CA GLY A 20 -2.73 10.84 -0.65
C GLY A 20 -2.87 9.38 -1.09
N ARG A 21 -2.74 8.45 -0.13
CA ARG A 21 -2.90 7.01 -0.35
C ARG A 21 -3.48 6.34 0.88
N GLN A 22 -4.40 5.41 0.66
CA GLN A 22 -5.02 4.61 1.70
C GLN A 22 -5.34 3.22 1.16
N GLY A 23 -4.38 2.31 1.27
CA GLY A 23 -4.61 0.89 1.01
C GLY A 23 -5.52 0.30 2.09
N MET A 24 -6.22 -0.78 1.78
CA MET A 24 -7.09 -1.46 2.74
C MET A 24 -6.81 -2.96 2.72
N MET A 25 -6.62 -3.53 3.90
CA MET A 25 -6.61 -4.96 4.12
C MET A 25 -7.80 -5.28 5.04
N PRO A 26 -8.77 -6.10 4.60
CA PRO A 26 -9.89 -6.51 5.46
C PRO A 26 -9.40 -7.22 6.73
N ALA A 27 -10.18 -7.11 7.80
CA ALA A 27 -9.99 -7.94 8.99
C ALA A 27 -10.45 -9.37 8.71
N HIS A 28 -9.65 -10.37 9.09
CA HIS A 28 -9.96 -11.78 8.87
C HIS A 28 -10.30 -12.55 10.15
N ALA A 29 -10.38 -11.87 11.31
CA ALA A 29 -10.63 -12.51 12.60
C ALA A 29 -11.93 -13.33 12.66
N GLU A 30 -12.94 -12.99 11.87
CA GLU A 30 -14.21 -13.73 11.80
C GLU A 30 -14.28 -14.73 10.63
N LEU A 31 -13.26 -14.74 9.75
CA LEU A 31 -13.24 -15.50 8.50
C LEU A 31 -12.29 -16.70 8.54
N LEU A 32 -11.26 -16.64 9.39
CA LEU A 32 -10.20 -17.64 9.46
C LEU A 32 -10.20 -18.34 10.82
N THR A 33 -9.80 -19.62 10.82
CA THR A 33 -9.51 -20.34 12.07
C THR A 33 -8.12 -19.97 12.60
N GLU A 34 -7.85 -20.24 13.87
CA GLU A 34 -6.53 -20.02 14.47
C GLU A 34 -5.41 -20.76 13.72
N GLU A 35 -5.67 -22.01 13.29
CA GLU A 35 -4.72 -22.83 12.53
C GLU A 35 -4.44 -22.25 11.13
N GLU A 36 -5.47 -21.69 10.49
CA GLU A 36 -5.32 -21.02 9.20
C GLU A 36 -4.53 -19.71 9.33
N VAL A 37 -4.76 -18.96 10.41
CA VAL A 37 -3.99 -17.76 10.72
C VAL A 37 -2.52 -18.10 10.97
N ASP A 38 -2.24 -19.10 11.80
CA ASP A 38 -0.86 -19.52 12.09
C ASP A 38 -0.15 -20.00 10.81
N GLY A 39 -0.83 -20.78 9.97
CA GLY A 39 -0.29 -21.21 8.68
C GLY A 39 -0.02 -20.05 7.71
N LEU A 40 -0.82 -18.98 7.73
CA LEU A 40 -0.58 -17.77 6.94
C LEU A 40 0.55 -16.91 7.51
N VAL A 41 0.72 -16.84 8.84
CA VAL A 41 1.88 -16.19 9.46
C VAL A 41 3.16 -16.91 9.04
N GLU A 42 3.17 -18.24 9.14
CA GLU A 42 4.29 -19.06 8.68
C GLU A 42 4.56 -18.86 7.18
N PHE A 43 3.52 -18.81 6.35
CA PHE A 43 3.67 -18.52 4.92
C PHE A 43 4.41 -17.19 4.70
N VAL A 44 3.99 -16.10 5.35
CA VAL A 44 4.60 -14.77 5.18
C VAL A 44 6.08 -14.81 5.57
N LEU A 45 6.41 -15.44 6.71
CA LEU A 45 7.78 -15.57 7.19
C LEU A 45 8.64 -16.40 6.22
N SER A 46 8.18 -17.60 5.84
CA SER A 46 8.91 -18.46 4.91
C SER A 46 9.03 -17.85 3.51
N ASN A 47 7.99 -17.16 3.02
CA ASN A 47 8.01 -16.55 1.70
C ASN A 47 9.02 -15.39 1.62
N SER A 48 9.10 -14.56 2.67
CA SER A 48 10.12 -13.50 2.77
C SER A 48 11.57 -14.03 2.76
N ALA A 49 11.76 -15.31 3.11
CA ALA A 49 13.04 -16.00 3.04
C ALA A 49 13.25 -16.77 1.71
N GLY A 50 12.23 -16.87 0.84
CA GLY A 50 12.25 -17.70 -0.35
C GLY A 50 12.09 -19.20 -0.08
N GLU A 51 11.55 -19.56 1.09
CA GLU A 51 11.47 -20.92 1.63
C GLU A 51 10.03 -21.44 1.77
N ALA A 52 9.03 -20.71 1.23
CA ALA A 52 7.63 -21.11 1.31
C ALA A 52 7.36 -22.43 0.56
N THR A 53 6.69 -23.35 1.24
CA THR A 53 6.30 -24.67 0.72
C THR A 53 5.06 -24.60 -0.17
N GLU A 54 4.84 -25.64 -0.98
CA GLU A 54 3.63 -25.78 -1.81
C GLU A 54 2.33 -25.73 -0.98
N ALA A 55 2.35 -26.30 0.24
CA ALA A 55 1.20 -26.28 1.13
C ALA A 55 0.87 -24.87 1.63
N GLN A 56 1.89 -24.08 1.97
CA GLN A 56 1.70 -22.69 2.39
C GLN A 56 1.19 -21.81 1.23
N TRP A 57 1.73 -21.99 0.02
CA TRP A 57 1.20 -21.33 -1.18
C TRP A 57 -0.25 -21.71 -1.48
N LYS A 58 -0.60 -22.98 -1.29
CA LYS A 58 -1.98 -23.45 -1.44
C LYS A 58 -2.90 -22.73 -0.44
N LEU A 59 -2.52 -22.66 0.84
CA LEU A 59 -3.30 -21.95 1.86
C LEU A 59 -3.47 -20.46 1.50
N TYR A 60 -2.40 -19.78 1.12
CA TYR A 60 -2.41 -18.39 0.66
C TYR A 60 -3.42 -18.16 -0.48
N ASN A 61 -3.44 -19.07 -1.46
CA ASN A 61 -4.36 -18.99 -2.60
C ASN A 61 -5.81 -19.30 -2.19
N GLU A 62 -6.03 -20.36 -1.42
CA GLU A 62 -7.37 -20.80 -1.00
C GLU A 62 -8.06 -19.79 -0.08
N LYS A 63 -7.30 -19.06 0.72
CA LYS A 63 -7.81 -17.98 1.58
C LYS A 63 -7.93 -16.63 0.89
N GLY A 64 -7.64 -16.57 -0.41
CA GLY A 64 -7.90 -15.39 -1.24
C GLY A 64 -6.89 -14.26 -1.08
N CYS A 65 -5.79 -14.47 -0.34
CA CYS A 65 -4.73 -13.46 -0.16
C CYS A 65 -4.15 -13.03 -1.52
N VAL A 66 -4.08 -13.97 -2.47
CA VAL A 66 -3.66 -13.78 -3.86
C VAL A 66 -4.42 -12.68 -4.60
N ALA A 67 -5.68 -12.42 -4.25
CA ALA A 67 -6.50 -11.42 -4.94
C ALA A 67 -5.95 -10.00 -4.77
N CYS A 68 -5.30 -9.73 -3.64
CA CYS A 68 -4.73 -8.42 -3.34
C CYS A 68 -3.21 -8.43 -3.37
N HIS A 69 -2.56 -9.51 -2.95
CA HIS A 69 -1.10 -9.60 -2.86
C HIS A 69 -0.45 -10.23 -4.10
N GLY A 70 -1.24 -10.69 -5.08
CA GLY A 70 -0.74 -11.22 -6.35
C GLY A 70 -0.30 -12.68 -6.28
N ALA A 71 -0.15 -13.32 -7.44
CA ALA A 71 0.23 -14.73 -7.55
C ALA A 71 1.66 -15.04 -7.08
N ASP A 72 2.53 -14.03 -7.08
CA ASP A 72 3.90 -14.10 -6.61
C ASP A 72 4.09 -13.42 -5.24
N ALA A 73 2.99 -13.04 -4.59
CA ALA A 73 2.96 -12.36 -3.30
C ALA A 73 3.78 -11.04 -3.24
N LYS A 74 4.04 -10.40 -4.39
CA LYS A 74 4.78 -9.13 -4.46
C LYS A 74 3.92 -7.89 -4.23
N GLY A 75 2.62 -8.06 -4.04
CA GLY A 75 1.69 -6.96 -3.95
C GLY A 75 1.26 -6.45 -5.33
N ILE A 76 0.26 -5.57 -5.30
CA ILE A 76 -0.36 -4.92 -6.44
C ILE A 76 -0.33 -3.43 -6.13
N GLN A 77 0.49 -2.68 -6.87
CA GLN A 77 0.75 -1.27 -6.59
C GLN A 77 -0.52 -0.41 -6.63
N GLN A 78 -1.47 -0.77 -7.49
CA GLN A 78 -2.76 -0.07 -7.61
C GLN A 78 -3.60 -0.20 -6.32
N LEU A 79 -3.44 -1.29 -5.57
CA LEU A 79 -4.11 -1.51 -4.30
C LEU A 79 -3.27 -1.02 -3.11
N GLY A 80 -1.98 -0.77 -3.31
CA GLY A 80 -1.02 -0.48 -2.25
C GLY A 80 -0.77 -1.66 -1.32
N SER A 81 -1.00 -2.88 -1.81
CA SER A 81 -0.76 -4.09 -1.03
C SER A 81 0.73 -4.36 -0.87
N ALA A 82 1.11 -4.84 0.31
CA ALA A 82 2.49 -5.09 0.65
C ALA A 82 3.09 -6.24 -0.16
N ASN A 83 4.38 -6.11 -0.45
CA ASN A 83 5.23 -7.19 -0.91
C ASN A 83 5.52 -8.13 0.26
N LEU A 84 5.00 -9.36 0.20
CA LEU A 84 5.18 -10.39 1.23
C LEU A 84 6.37 -11.32 0.94
N SER A 85 7.12 -11.04 -0.14
CA SER A 85 8.30 -11.80 -0.55
C SER A 85 9.62 -11.12 -0.17
N ASP A 86 9.55 -9.89 0.35
CA ASP A 86 10.70 -9.13 0.82
C ASP A 86 10.79 -9.10 2.36
N LYS A 87 11.92 -8.66 2.88
CA LYS A 87 12.24 -8.49 4.30
C LYS A 87 12.04 -7.06 4.78
N VAL A 88 11.48 -6.19 3.93
CA VAL A 88 11.09 -4.84 4.28
C VAL A 88 9.65 -4.83 4.78
N TRP A 89 9.49 -4.51 6.06
CA TRP A 89 8.20 -4.53 6.73
C TRP A 89 7.65 -3.13 6.88
N ARG A 90 6.38 -2.93 6.50
CA ARG A 90 5.66 -1.68 6.76
C ARG A 90 5.38 -1.46 8.26
N PHE A 91 5.13 -2.53 9.00
CA PHE A 91 4.85 -2.48 10.43
C PHE A 91 5.92 -3.22 11.22
N SER A 92 5.96 -4.55 11.09
CA SER A 92 6.95 -5.42 11.74
C SER A 92 6.91 -6.80 11.07
N GLY A 93 8.06 -7.48 11.08
CA GLY A 93 8.19 -8.88 10.65
C GLY A 93 8.07 -9.89 11.79
N GLU A 94 7.78 -9.43 13.01
CA GLU A 94 7.56 -10.32 14.15
C GLU A 94 6.25 -11.12 13.97
N PRO A 95 6.23 -12.43 14.30
CA PRO A 95 5.09 -13.30 14.05
C PRO A 95 3.76 -12.75 14.62
N ASP A 96 3.78 -12.24 15.85
CA ASP A 96 2.59 -11.68 16.51
C ASP A 96 2.08 -10.41 15.81
N GLU A 97 2.97 -9.61 15.23
CA GLU A 97 2.60 -8.40 14.51
C GLU A 97 2.01 -8.71 13.12
N ILE A 98 2.52 -9.76 12.45
CA ILE A 98 1.93 -10.31 11.23
C ILE A 98 0.54 -10.85 11.55
N ARG A 99 0.42 -11.66 12.61
CA ARG A 99 -0.85 -12.21 13.10
C ARG A 99 -1.88 -11.12 13.36
N HIS A 100 -1.49 -10.07 14.08
CA HIS A 100 -2.36 -8.91 14.35
C HIS A 100 -2.87 -8.28 13.05
N THR A 101 -2.00 -8.13 12.04
CA THR A 101 -2.36 -7.55 10.75
C THR A 101 -3.33 -8.44 9.97
N ILE A 102 -3.15 -9.76 9.99
CA ILE A 102 -4.09 -10.69 9.34
C ILE A 102 -5.46 -10.63 10.02
N LEU A 103 -5.48 -10.69 11.35
CA LEU A 103 -6.71 -10.71 12.13
C LEU A 103 -7.49 -9.39 12.02
N HIS A 104 -6.83 -8.26 12.20
CA HIS A 104 -7.47 -6.94 12.34
C HIS A 104 -7.37 -6.05 11.10
N GLY A 105 -6.64 -6.49 10.08
CA GLY A 105 -6.49 -5.77 8.82
C GLY A 105 -5.73 -4.44 8.95
N VAL A 106 -5.82 -3.66 7.88
CA VAL A 106 -5.24 -2.32 7.75
C VAL A 106 -6.30 -1.39 7.18
N ASN A 107 -6.58 -0.29 7.87
CA ASN A 107 -7.66 0.65 7.57
C ASN A 107 -9.03 -0.05 7.44
N ALA A 108 -9.24 -1.15 8.16
CA ALA A 108 -10.50 -1.91 8.14
C ALA A 108 -11.56 -1.15 8.95
N ALA A 109 -12.58 -0.62 8.27
CA ALA A 109 -13.58 0.25 8.87
C ALA A 109 -14.40 -0.41 10.01
N ASN A 110 -14.45 -1.73 10.02
CA ASN A 110 -15.24 -2.53 10.95
C ASN A 110 -14.44 -3.16 12.11
N ASP A 111 -13.13 -2.90 12.22
CA ASP A 111 -12.29 -3.43 13.29
C ASP A 111 -11.56 -2.31 14.06
N PRO A 112 -11.87 -2.10 15.35
CA PRO A 112 -11.25 -1.04 16.15
C PRO A 112 -9.76 -1.29 16.47
N LYS A 113 -9.26 -2.51 16.26
CA LYS A 113 -7.85 -2.88 16.42
C LYS A 113 -7.09 -2.84 15.09
N THR A 114 -7.74 -2.44 14.01
CA THR A 114 -7.10 -2.32 12.69
C THR A 114 -5.89 -1.40 12.76
N ARG A 115 -4.87 -1.69 11.94
CA ARG A 115 -3.75 -0.76 11.78
C ARG A 115 -4.18 0.43 10.95
N ILE A 116 -3.71 1.62 11.32
CA ILE A 116 -3.98 2.83 10.55
C ILE A 116 -2.74 3.18 9.71
N ALA A 117 -2.91 3.17 8.40
CA ALA A 117 -1.86 3.48 7.43
C ALA A 117 -2.42 4.40 6.35
N VAL A 118 -2.46 5.69 6.66
CA VAL A 118 -2.98 6.73 5.75
C VAL A 118 -1.85 7.68 5.41
N MET A 119 -1.57 7.83 4.11
CA MET A 119 -0.81 8.97 3.60
C MET A 119 -1.83 10.07 3.26
N PRO A 120 -1.87 11.18 4.00
CA PRO A 120 -2.84 12.23 3.70
C PRO A 120 -2.51 12.92 2.38
N ALA A 121 -3.52 13.52 1.75
CA ALA A 121 -3.35 14.42 0.63
C ALA A 121 -2.66 15.72 1.06
N TRP A 122 -1.73 16.20 0.24
CA TRP A 122 -1.00 17.46 0.49
C TRP A 122 -1.29 18.54 -0.56
N ASN A 123 -2.05 18.22 -1.61
CA ASN A 123 -2.52 19.22 -2.58
C ASN A 123 -3.77 18.73 -3.32
N GLU A 124 -4.96 19.15 -2.84
CA GLU A 124 -6.25 18.75 -3.41
C GLU A 124 -6.44 19.25 -4.85
N LYS A 125 -6.03 20.49 -5.15
CA LYS A 125 -6.10 21.03 -6.51
C LYS A 125 -5.29 20.19 -7.50
N LEU A 126 -4.07 19.82 -7.12
CA LEU A 126 -3.22 18.97 -7.96
C LEU A 126 -3.79 17.56 -8.07
N ALA A 127 -4.41 17.04 -7.01
CA ALA A 127 -5.10 15.75 -7.05
C ALA A 127 -6.22 15.74 -8.11
N VAL A 128 -7.10 16.74 -8.09
CA VAL A 128 -8.21 16.89 -9.05
C VAL A 128 -7.69 17.02 -10.48
N ARG A 129 -6.64 17.83 -10.70
CA ARG A 129 -6.03 17.97 -12.03
C ARG A 129 -5.47 16.66 -12.58
N LEU A 130 -4.75 15.91 -11.73
CA LEU A 130 -4.21 14.60 -12.12
C LEU A 130 -5.30 13.56 -12.41
N GLU A 131 -6.46 13.66 -11.75
CA GLU A 131 -7.62 12.79 -12.05
C GLU A 131 -8.30 13.20 -13.36
N ALA A 132 -8.54 14.49 -13.57
CA ALA A 132 -9.12 14.97 -14.83
C ALA A 132 -8.27 14.59 -16.05
N GLU A 133 -6.94 14.74 -15.94
CA GLU A 133 -6.00 14.30 -16.98
C GLU A 133 -6.07 12.79 -17.27
N GLU A 134 -6.29 11.96 -16.24
CA GLU A 134 -6.42 10.51 -16.37
C GLU A 134 -7.70 10.09 -17.12
N TYR A 135 -8.79 10.85 -16.93
CA TYR A 135 -10.08 10.59 -17.58
C TYR A 135 -10.33 11.40 -18.87
N GLY A 136 -9.44 12.34 -19.20
CA GLY A 136 -9.55 13.20 -20.38
C GLY A 136 -10.55 14.35 -20.21
N ASP A 137 -10.88 14.71 -18.97
CA ASP A 137 -11.79 15.81 -18.62
C ASP A 137 -11.03 17.15 -18.53
N ASP A 138 -11.75 18.27 -18.61
CA ASP A 138 -11.16 19.59 -18.40
C ASP A 138 -10.87 19.79 -16.89
N PRO A 139 -9.58 19.86 -16.48
CA PRO A 139 -9.21 20.00 -15.08
C PRO A 139 -9.72 21.30 -14.41
N GLU A 140 -10.05 22.32 -15.21
CA GLU A 140 -10.52 23.62 -14.73
C GLU A 140 -12.05 23.68 -14.59
N GLU A 141 -12.77 22.69 -15.13
CA GLU A 141 -14.23 22.59 -15.06
C GLU A 141 -14.73 22.19 -13.66
N TYR A 142 -13.93 21.43 -12.89
CA TYR A 142 -14.39 20.75 -11.67
C TYR A 142 -13.81 21.31 -10.35
N TYR A 143 -12.95 22.32 -10.38
CA TYR A 143 -12.27 22.80 -9.16
C TYR A 143 -12.52 24.28 -8.86
N GLU A 144 -13.31 24.54 -7.81
CA GLU A 144 -13.56 25.87 -7.25
C GLU A 144 -12.70 26.21 -6.01
N GLY A 145 -11.78 25.33 -5.60
CA GLY A 145 -10.98 25.50 -4.38
C GLY A 145 -9.76 26.42 -4.52
N ASP A 146 -9.12 26.77 -3.40
CA ASP A 146 -7.86 27.51 -3.38
C ASP A 146 -6.65 26.60 -3.07
N GLU A 147 -5.46 26.99 -3.53
CA GLU A 147 -4.21 26.23 -3.30
C GLU A 147 -3.68 26.31 -1.86
N THR A 148 -4.42 26.95 -0.93
CA THR A 148 -3.83 27.41 0.35
C THR A 148 -3.62 26.31 1.37
N GLN A 149 -4.09 25.09 1.11
CA GLN A 149 -4.36 24.21 2.25
C GLN A 149 -3.17 23.40 2.78
N ARG A 150 -2.11 23.12 2.01
CA ARG A 150 -0.91 22.41 2.55
C ARG A 150 0.42 22.69 1.84
N LEU A 151 0.60 22.23 0.59
CA LEU A 151 1.82 22.42 -0.20
C LEU A 151 1.47 22.86 -1.62
N SER A 152 2.25 23.78 -2.20
CA SER A 152 2.14 24.16 -3.61
C SER A 152 2.58 23.01 -4.54
N GLU A 153 2.16 23.05 -5.81
CA GLU A 153 2.60 22.07 -6.81
C GLU A 153 4.14 22.05 -6.96
N THR A 154 4.79 23.21 -6.87
CA THR A 154 6.25 23.30 -6.93
C THR A 154 6.91 22.59 -5.74
N GLU A 155 6.35 22.73 -4.53
CA GLU A 155 6.84 22.03 -3.34
C GLU A 155 6.63 20.52 -3.45
N ILE A 156 5.47 20.08 -3.96
CA ILE A 156 5.19 18.66 -4.22
C ILE A 156 6.21 18.07 -5.20
N LYS A 157 6.49 18.74 -6.31
CA LYS A 157 7.47 18.27 -7.32
C LYS A 157 8.88 18.17 -6.74
N LYS A 158 9.32 19.19 -5.99
CA LYS A 158 10.64 19.18 -5.31
C LYS A 158 10.73 18.04 -4.30
N LEU A 159 9.68 17.85 -3.49
CA LEU A 159 9.63 16.78 -2.50
C LEU A 159 9.63 15.41 -3.17
N ALA A 160 8.93 15.24 -4.30
CA ALA A 160 8.92 13.99 -5.04
C ALA A 160 10.29 13.59 -5.58
N VAL A 161 11.04 14.55 -6.16
CA VAL A 161 12.42 14.32 -6.60
C VAL A 161 13.30 13.95 -5.41
N TYR A 162 13.18 14.67 -4.29
CA TYR A 162 13.94 14.39 -3.08
C TYR A 162 13.66 12.97 -2.54
N VAL A 163 12.39 12.58 -2.45
CA VAL A 163 11.99 11.23 -1.99
C VAL A 163 12.47 10.15 -2.96
N HIS A 164 12.40 10.39 -4.27
CA HIS A 164 12.91 9.47 -5.29
C HIS A 164 14.42 9.23 -5.13
N GLN A 165 15.20 10.29 -4.92
CA GLN A 165 16.65 10.21 -4.71
C GLN A 165 17.02 9.48 -3.41
N LEU A 166 16.24 9.66 -2.34
CA LEU A 166 16.47 8.93 -1.09
C LEU A 166 16.25 7.43 -1.22
N GLY A 167 15.26 7.02 -2.02
CA GLY A 167 14.92 5.61 -2.23
C GLY A 167 15.62 4.97 -3.43
N GLY A 168 16.85 5.40 -3.76
CA GLY A 168 17.71 4.74 -4.75
C GLY A 168 17.49 5.13 -6.21
N GLY A 169 16.53 6.02 -6.51
CA GLY A 169 16.29 6.53 -7.86
C GLY A 169 17.43 7.44 -8.34
N VAL A 170 18.13 7.02 -9.39
CA VAL A 170 19.07 7.87 -10.14
C VAL A 170 18.32 8.62 -11.25
N GLU A 171 18.72 9.88 -11.51
CA GLU A 171 18.13 10.78 -12.54
C GLU A 171 17.96 10.14 -13.93
#